data_AF-A0A2E4Y0B4-F1
#
_entry.id   AF-A0A2E4Y0B4-F1
#
_cell.length_a   1.000
_cell.length_b   1.000
_cell.length_c   1.000
_cell.angle_alpha   90.00
_cell.angle_beta   90.00
_cell.angle_gamma   90.00
#
_symmetry.space_group_name_H-M   'P 1'
#
loop_
_entity.id
_entity.type
_entity.pdbx_description
1 polymer ?
#
loop_
_entity_poly.entity_id
_entity_poly.type
_entity_poly.pdbx_seq_one_letter_code
_entity_poly.pdbx_strand_id
1 'polypeptide(L)' 'MEFKMGIIQKIEPVIGSTQSDSIGSSMRSFALHCLQTLMHWRERARQRRHLAMLDARMLEDIGLTEGDVARECGKYPWQR' A
#
# COMPACT_ATOMS: atom_id res chain seq x y z
N MET A 1 -37.58 47.66 -40.44
CA MET A 1 -37.08 48.25 -39.19
C MET A 1 -36.65 47.11 -38.30
N GLU A 2 -35.33 46.91 -38.25
CA GLU A 2 -34.60 45.84 -37.59
C GLU A 2 -34.67 45.98 -36.08
N PHE A 3 -35.27 45.04 -35.35
CA PHE A 3 -35.12 44.99 -33.89
C PHE A 3 -35.06 43.55 -33.37
N LYS A 4 -33.83 43.15 -33.01
CA LYS A 4 -33.43 42.11 -32.04
C LYS A 4 -33.62 40.64 -32.43
N MET A 5 -32.73 40.18 -33.30
CA MET A 5 -32.07 38.87 -33.15
C MET A 5 -31.10 38.94 -31.97
N GLY A 6 -31.46 38.38 -30.82
CA GLY A 6 -30.51 38.36 -29.70
C GLY A 6 -31.04 37.88 -28.36
N ILE A 7 -31.82 36.80 -28.28
CA ILE A 7 -31.96 36.02 -27.04
C ILE A 7 -32.21 34.55 -27.40
N ILE A 8 -31.16 33.81 -27.75
CA ILE A 8 -31.10 32.37 -27.45
C ILE A 8 -29.66 32.09 -26.98
N GLN A 9 -29.34 32.57 -25.77
CA GLN A 9 -28.18 32.04 -25.04
C GLN A 9 -28.51 30.60 -24.62
N LYS A 10 -27.97 29.66 -25.40
CA LYS A 10 -27.27 28.47 -24.94
C LYS A 10 -27.66 27.97 -23.54
N ILE A 11 -28.72 27.16 -23.47
CA ILE A 11 -28.97 26.31 -22.31
C ILE A 11 -28.17 25.02 -22.54
N GLU A 12 -26.88 25.03 -22.20
CA GLU A 12 -26.17 23.77 -21.96
C GLU A 12 -26.73 23.18 -20.65
N PRO A 13 -27.18 21.92 -20.63
CA PRO A 13 -27.38 21.24 -19.36
C PRO A 13 -26.00 21.08 -18.72
N VAL A 14 -25.72 21.92 -17.72
CA VAL A 14 -24.65 21.66 -16.76
C VAL A 14 -25.06 20.43 -15.96
N ILE A 15 -24.83 19.25 -16.54
CA ILE A 15 -24.74 18.00 -15.80
C ILE A 15 -23.48 18.17 -14.98
N GLY A 16 -23.66 18.74 -13.79
CA GLY A 16 -22.63 18.85 -12.78
C GLY A 16 -22.00 17.47 -12.66
N SER A 17 -20.71 17.39 -12.98
CA SER A 17 -19.89 16.29 -12.55
C SER A 17 -20.09 16.18 -11.04
N THR A 18 -20.73 15.11 -10.61
CA THR A 18 -20.81 14.69 -9.21
C THR A 18 -19.40 14.40 -8.74
N GLN A 19 -18.65 15.46 -8.40
CA GLN A 19 -17.36 15.41 -7.76
C GLN A 19 -17.61 15.28 -6.25
N SER A 20 -18.19 14.14 -5.84
CA SER A 20 -18.50 13.85 -4.44
C SER A 20 -18.10 12.43 -4.02
N ASP A 21 -16.98 11.91 -4.55
CA ASP A 21 -16.38 10.63 -4.11
C ASP A 21 -14.91 10.78 -3.62
N SER A 22 -14.39 12.00 -3.45
CA SER A 22 -12.95 12.21 -3.16
C SER A 22 -12.53 11.75 -1.75
N ILE A 23 -13.40 11.92 -0.74
CA ILE A 23 -13.07 11.54 0.65
C ILE A 23 -12.99 10.02 0.80
N GLY A 24 -13.91 9.29 0.17
CA GLY A 24 -13.94 7.81 0.21
C GLY A 24 -12.81 7.16 -0.58
N SER A 25 -12.37 7.76 -1.68
CA SER A 25 -11.30 7.23 -2.53
C SER A 25 -9.90 7.40 -1.92
N SER A 26 -9.63 8.53 -1.25
CA SER A 26 -8.38 8.72 -0.51
C SER A 26 -8.26 7.78 0.69
N MET A 27 -9.36 7.59 1.44
CA MET A 27 -9.36 6.70 2.61
C MET A 27 -9.21 5.22 2.21
N ARG A 28 -9.84 4.79 1.11
CA ARG A 28 -9.63 3.45 0.53
C ARG A 28 -8.18 3.25 0.08
N SER A 29 -7.61 4.23 -0.61
CA SER A 29 -6.21 4.16 -1.06
C SER A 29 -5.24 4.04 0.11
N PHE A 30 -5.47 4.80 1.19
CA PHE A 30 -4.69 4.71 2.42
C PHE A 30 -4.84 3.34 3.11
N ALA A 31 -6.07 2.82 3.20
CA ALA A 31 -6.33 1.50 3.77
C ALA A 31 -5.62 0.38 2.99
N LEU A 32 -5.65 0.44 1.65
CA LEU A 32 -4.92 -0.51 0.79
C LEU A 32 -3.40 -0.42 1.03
N HIS A 33 -2.86 0.79 1.16
CA HIS A 33 -1.44 0.99 1.46
C HIS A 33 -1.03 0.43 2.83
N CYS A 34 -1.87 0.62 3.84
CA CYS A 34 -1.66 0.06 5.18
C CYS A 34 -1.70 -1.47 5.13
N LEU A 35 -2.69 -2.05 4.45
CA LEU A 35 -2.81 -3.50 4.27
C LEU A 35 -1.60 -4.09 3.55
N GLN A 36 -1.13 -3.45 2.47
CA GLN A 36 0.06 -3.89 1.74
C GLN A 36 1.31 -3.85 2.64
N THR A 37 1.45 -2.81 3.45
CA THR A 37 2.55 -2.70 4.42
C THR A 37 2.49 -3.80 5.48
N LEU A 38 1.30 -4.06 6.04
CA LEU A 38 1.08 -5.15 7.00
C LEU A 38 1.36 -6.53 6.38
N MET A 39 0.97 -6.75 5.13
CA MET A 39 1.29 -8.00 4.41
C MET A 39 2.80 -8.18 4.23
N HIS A 40 3.53 -7.12 3.86
CA HIS A 40 4.99 -7.18 3.77
C HIS A 40 5.65 -7.49 5.12
N TRP A 41 5.14 -6.91 6.21
CA TRP A 41 5.65 -7.21 7.55
C TRP A 41 5.37 -8.66 7.95
N ARG A 42 4.18 -9.17 7.62
CA ARG A 42 3.81 -10.57 7.88
C ARG A 42 4.68 -11.55 7.10
N GLU A 43 4.98 -11.24 5.84
CA GLU A 43 5.85 -12.06 5.01
C GLU A 43 7.29 -12.07 5.55
N ARG A 44 7.82 -10.91 5.93
CA ARG A 44 9.14 -10.84 6.57
C ARG A 44 9.20 -11.61 7.90
N ALA A 45 8.16 -11.52 8.72
CA ALA A 45 8.08 -12.29 9.96
C ALA A 45 8.02 -13.80 9.70
N ARG A 46 7.32 -14.23 8.64
CA ARG A 46 7.29 -15.64 8.22
C ARG A 46 8.67 -16.13 7.76
N GLN A 47 9.36 -15.34 6.94
CA GLN A 47 10.71 -15.66 6.45
C GLN A 47 11.71 -15.77 7.61
N ARG A 48 11.67 -14.84 8.58
CA ARG A 48 12.51 -14.89 9.79
C ARG A 48 12.21 -16.14 10.64
N ARG A 49 10.93 -16.51 10.79
CA ARG A 49 10.56 -17.76 11.48
C ARG A 49 11.06 -18.99 10.75
N HIS A 50 11.00 -19.00 9.42
CA HIS A 50 11.53 -20.11 8.63
C HIS A 50 13.05 -20.22 8.79
N LEU A 51 13.76 -19.08 8.78
CA LEU A 51 15.20 -19.02 9.06
C LEU A 51 15.54 -19.56 10.46
N ALA A 52 14.74 -19.21 11.47
CA ALA A 52 14.91 -19.72 12.84
C ALA A 52 14.55 -21.20 13.02
N MET A 53 13.85 -21.80 12.04
CA MET A 53 13.51 -23.24 12.03
C MET A 53 14.57 -24.08 11.30
N LEU A 54 15.55 -23.47 10.63
CA LEU A 54 16.65 -24.20 10.00
C LEU A 54 17.56 -24.82 11.06
N ASP A 55 18.01 -26.05 10.80
CA ASP A 55 18.99 -26.76 11.63
C ASP A 55 20.35 -26.05 11.57
N ALA A 56 21.15 -26.13 12.63
CA ALA A 56 22.48 -25.54 12.73
C ALA A 56 23.38 -25.93 11.55
N ARG A 57 23.30 -27.17 11.07
CA ARG A 57 24.06 -27.61 9.88
C ARG A 57 23.61 -26.90 8.60
N MET A 58 22.32 -26.64 8.44
CA MET A 58 21.80 -25.90 7.27
C MET A 58 22.21 -24.44 7.33
N LEU A 59 22.31 -23.86 8.53
CA LEU A 59 22.82 -22.51 8.75
C LEU A 59 24.32 -22.43 8.40
N GLU A 60 25.12 -23.42 8.79
CA GLU A 60 26.54 -23.51 8.44
C GLU A 60 26.76 -23.62 6.93
N ASP A 61 25.95 -24.40 6.21
CA ASP A 61 26.03 -24.54 4.75
C ASP A 61 25.80 -23.20 4.00
N ILE A 62 24.97 -22.31 4.55
CA ILE A 62 24.74 -20.95 4.02
C ILE A 62 25.66 -19.90 4.67
N GLY A 63 26.60 -20.33 5.51
CA GLY A 63 27.58 -19.47 6.18
C GLY A 63 27.01 -18.56 7.26
N LEU A 64 25.87 -18.92 7.86
CA LEU A 64 25.25 -18.18 8.97
C LEU A 64 25.51 -18.89 10.31
N THR A 65 25.76 -18.09 11.35
CA THR A 65 25.80 -18.60 12.72
C THR A 65 24.43 -18.46 13.40
N GLU A 66 24.17 -19.26 14.44
CA GLU A 66 22.96 -19.09 15.27
C GLU A 66 22.84 -17.67 15.85
N GLY A 67 23.96 -17.03 16.17
CA GLY A 67 24.00 -15.64 16.64
C GLY A 67 23.56 -14.63 15.57
N ASP A 68 23.93 -14.86 14.30
CA ASP A 68 23.47 -14.03 13.19
C ASP A 68 21.97 -14.21 12.94
N VAL A 69 21.46 -15.45 13.04
CA VAL A 69 20.03 -15.74 12.93
C VAL A 69 19.25 -15.10 14.08
N ALA A 70 19.74 -15.20 15.32
CA ALA A 70 19.11 -14.56 16.48
C ALA A 70 19.06 -13.03 16.32
N ARG A 71 20.13 -12.43 15.80
CA ARG A 71 20.19 -10.99 15.49
C ARG A 71 19.18 -10.61 14.40
N GLU A 72 19.10 -11.37 13.32
CA GLU A 72 18.15 -11.11 12.22
C GLU A 72 16.68 -11.35 12.63
N CYS A 73 16.41 -12.35 13.47
CA CYS A 73 15.09 -12.64 13.99
C CYS A 73 14.62 -11.61 15.03
N GLY A 74 15.56 -11.01 15.77
CA GLY A 74 15.29 -9.95 16.75
C GLY A 74 14.96 -8.58 16.15
N LYS A 75 15.20 -8.36 14.85
CA LYS A 75 14.86 -7.10 14.19
C LYS A 75 13.35 -6.87 14.20
N TYR A 76 12.93 -5.63 14.39
CA TYR A 76 11.54 -5.25 14.17
C TYR A 76 11.16 -5.34 12.68
N PRO A 77 9.87 -5.52 12.34
CA PRO A 77 9.45 -5.68 10.94
C PRO A 77 9.59 -4.38 10.11
N TRP A 78 9.72 -3.22 10.73
CA TRP A 78 10.03 -1.96 10.05
C TRP A 78 11.54 -1.71 9.89
N GLN A 79 12.39 -2.46 10.60
CA GLN A 79 13.83 -2.37 10.48
C GLN A 79 14.33 -3.22 9.30
N ARG A 80 15.23 -2.63 8.50
CA ARG A 80 16.02 -3.33 7.48
C ARG A 80 17.29 -3.87 8.15
#